data_AF-A0A381Z9X1-F1
#
_entry.id   AF-A0A381Z9X1-F1
#
_cell.length_a   1.000
_cell.length_b   1.000
_cell.length_c   1.000
_cell.angle_alpha   90.00
_cell.angle_beta   90.00
_cell.angle_gamma   90.00
#
_symmetry.space_group_name_H-M   'P 1'
#
loop_
_entity.id
_entity.type
_entity.pdbx_description
1 polymer ?
#
loop_
_entity_poly.entity_id
_entity_poly.type
_entity_poly.pdbx_seq_one_letter_code
_entity_poly.pdbx_strand_id
1 'polypeptide(L)'
;MNPLKSVRATIISGFVLSVVIAFLVNNDGDILETMNERWSLVVWLHVFFGVIWIGLLYYFNFVQVPAVGDALADDGGPGPSAINKYVAPRALWWFRWSALLTWITGATALHYYLPMSLH
;
A
#
# COMPACT_ATOMS: atom_id res chain seq x y z
N MET A 1 18.70 -16.23 -8.05
CA MET A 1 18.85 -14.77 -7.84
C MET A 1 18.26 -14.44 -6.47
N ASN A 2 18.86 -13.50 -5.71
CA ASN A 2 18.35 -13.12 -4.39
C ASN A 2 16.93 -12.51 -4.52
N PRO A 3 15.89 -13.10 -3.89
CA PRO A 3 14.52 -12.64 -4.02
C PRO A 3 14.30 -11.21 -3.53
N LEU A 4 15.11 -10.71 -2.59
CA LEU A 4 14.98 -9.34 -2.05
C LEU A 4 15.35 -8.24 -3.05
N LYS A 5 15.96 -8.58 -4.18
CA LYS A 5 16.25 -7.63 -5.27
C LYS A 5 15.06 -7.39 -6.21
N SER A 6 13.97 -8.15 -6.06
CA SER A 6 12.76 -8.01 -6.88
C SER A 6 11.58 -7.56 -6.04
N VAL A 7 11.00 -6.41 -6.39
CA VAL A 7 9.81 -5.85 -5.71
C VAL A 7 8.68 -6.88 -5.61
N ARG A 8 8.47 -7.68 -6.67
CA ARG A 8 7.43 -8.73 -6.69
C ARG A 8 7.72 -9.82 -5.66
N ALA A 9 8.96 -10.26 -5.58
CA ALA A 9 9.35 -11.31 -4.65
C ALA A 9 9.31 -10.81 -3.19
N THR A 10 9.67 -9.55 -2.93
CA THR A 10 9.53 -8.93 -1.60
C THR A 10 8.06 -8.83 -1.16
N ILE A 11 7.16 -8.45 -2.07
CA ILE A 11 5.72 -8.41 -1.78
C ILE A 11 5.19 -9.83 -1.50
N ILE A 12 5.56 -10.80 -2.34
CA ILE A 12 5.15 -12.21 -2.15
C ILE A 12 5.67 -12.75 -0.83
N SER A 13 6.94 -12.51 -0.49
CA SER A 13 7.50 -12.97 0.79
C SER A 13 6.81 -12.32 1.98
N GLY A 14 6.41 -11.05 1.86
CA GLY A 14 5.62 -10.36 2.88
C GLY A 14 4.27 -11.05 3.09
N PHE A 15 3.51 -11.30 2.02
CA PHE A 15 2.24 -12.02 2.10
C PHE A 15 2.38 -13.43 2.67
N VAL A 16 3.40 -14.18 2.23
CA VAL A 16 3.68 -15.53 2.75
C VAL A 16 3.98 -15.47 4.25
N LEU A 17 4.81 -14.53 4.69
CA LEU A 17 5.14 -14.33 6.10
C LEU A 17 3.88 -13.98 6.91
N SER A 18 3.03 -13.09 6.41
CA SER A 18 1.75 -12.74 7.06
C SER A 18 0.87 -13.97 7.28
N VAL A 19 0.77 -14.83 6.27
CA VAL A 19 0.02 -16.10 6.35
C VAL A 19 0.63 -17.02 7.39
N VAL A 20 1.96 -17.19 7.38
CA VAL A 20 2.67 -18.02 8.38
C VAL A 20 2.43 -17.50 9.80
N ILE A 21 2.50 -16.19 10.04
CA ILE A 21 2.22 -15.60 11.35
C ILE A 21 0.76 -15.87 11.76
N ALA A 22 -0.19 -15.74 10.84
CA ALA A 22 -1.59 -16.06 11.12
C ALA A 22 -1.76 -17.52 11.58
N PHE A 23 -1.01 -18.48 11.02
CA PHE A 23 -0.99 -19.87 11.49
C PHE A 23 -0.35 -20.05 12.87
N LEU A 24 0.71 -19.30 13.18
CA LEU A 24 1.41 -19.42 14.47
C LEU A 24 0.64 -18.78 15.63
N VAL A 25 -0.13 -17.73 15.36
CA VAL A 25 -0.91 -17.02 16.38
C VAL A 25 -2.26 -17.70 16.62
N ASN A 26 -2.91 -18.24 15.58
CA ASN A 26 -4.17 -18.98 15.70
C ASN A 26 -3.90 -20.49 15.91
N ASN A 27 -3.52 -20.88 17.13
CA ASN A 27 -3.27 -22.28 17.48
C ASN A 27 -4.52 -23.17 17.50
N ASP A 28 -5.72 -22.59 17.34
CA ASP A 28 -7.00 -23.31 17.30
C ASP A 28 -7.32 -23.87 15.89
N GLY A 29 -6.46 -23.61 14.90
CA GLY A 29 -6.51 -24.23 13.57
C GLY A 29 -7.50 -23.60 12.58
N ASP A 30 -8.34 -22.65 13.01
CA ASP A 30 -9.33 -22.01 12.14
C ASP A 30 -8.85 -20.69 11.51
N ILE A 31 -7.81 -20.82 10.69
CA ILE A 31 -7.38 -19.78 9.74
C ILE A 31 -8.50 -19.40 8.76
N LEU A 32 -9.41 -20.33 8.45
CA LEU A 32 -10.50 -20.04 7.54
C LEU A 32 -11.52 -19.13 8.23
N GLU A 33 -11.99 -19.40 9.45
CA GLU A 33 -12.89 -18.52 10.23
C GLU A 33 -12.28 -17.14 10.50
N THR A 34 -11.01 -17.07 10.90
CA THR A 34 -10.35 -15.78 11.16
C THR A 34 -10.24 -14.92 9.89
N MET A 35 -10.07 -15.55 8.72
CA MET A 35 -10.15 -14.89 7.41
C MET A 35 -11.60 -14.76 6.88
N ASN A 36 -12.55 -15.54 7.43
CA ASN A 36 -13.97 -15.54 7.10
C ASN A 36 -14.73 -14.43 7.83
N GLU A 37 -14.13 -13.83 8.87
CA GLU A 37 -14.56 -12.53 9.38
C GLU A 37 -14.30 -11.46 8.32
N ARG A 38 -15.23 -11.41 7.34
CA ARG A 38 -15.18 -10.58 6.13
C ARG A 38 -14.84 -9.12 6.44
N TRP A 39 -15.22 -8.64 7.61
CA TRP A 39 -14.89 -7.32 8.12
C TRP A 39 -13.39 -7.16 8.43
N SER A 40 -12.81 -8.06 9.24
CA SER A 40 -11.39 -8.00 9.65
C SER A 40 -10.44 -8.00 8.45
N LEU A 41 -10.67 -8.89 7.48
CA LEU A 41 -9.87 -8.96 6.27
C LEU A 41 -9.97 -7.69 5.40
N VAL A 42 -11.17 -7.11 5.28
CA VAL A 42 -11.37 -5.90 4.50
C VAL A 42 -10.74 -4.68 5.18
N VAL A 43 -10.80 -4.59 6.51
CA VAL A 43 -10.09 -3.54 7.26
C VAL A 43 -8.57 -3.71 7.12
N TRP A 44 -8.05 -4.92 7.19
CA TRP A 44 -6.63 -5.18 6.97
C TRP A 44 -6.17 -4.71 5.59
N LEU A 45 -6.93 -5.05 4.54
CA LEU A 45 -6.67 -4.57 3.17
C LEU A 45 -6.77 -3.04 3.06
N HIS A 46 -7.76 -2.43 3.72
CA HIS A 46 -7.92 -0.98 3.77
C HIS A 46 -6.69 -0.29 4.35
N VAL A 47 -6.20 -0.77 5.49
CA VAL A 47 -5.00 -0.22 6.13
C VAL A 47 -3.78 -0.42 5.23
N PHE A 48 -3.62 -1.61 4.64
CA PHE A 48 -2.51 -1.89 3.73
C PHE A 48 -2.45 -0.93 2.54
N PHE A 49 -3.56 -0.74 1.81
CA PHE A 49 -3.61 0.20 0.70
C PHE A 49 -3.51 1.66 1.16
N GLY A 50 -4.08 1.98 2.33
CA GLY A 50 -4.01 3.31 2.93
C GLY A 50 -2.58 3.74 3.24
N VAL A 51 -1.75 2.83 3.76
CA VAL A 51 -0.32 3.09 4.00
C VAL A 51 0.42 3.41 2.70
N ILE A 52 0.15 2.68 1.61
CA ILE A 52 0.77 2.94 0.31
C ILE A 52 0.30 4.29 -0.24
N TRP A 53 -1.00 4.58 -0.17
CA TRP A 53 -1.59 5.80 -0.68
C TRP A 53 -1.04 7.05 0.04
N ILE A 54 -1.14 7.07 1.37
CA ILE A 54 -0.67 8.19 2.19
C ILE A 54 0.86 8.30 2.17
N GLY A 55 1.57 7.16 2.16
CA GLY A 55 3.03 7.16 2.01
C GLY A 55 3.49 7.82 0.71
N LEU A 56 2.83 7.53 -0.42
CA LEU A 56 3.10 8.19 -1.69
C LEU A 56 2.71 9.67 -1.68
N LEU A 57 1.61 10.02 -1.01
CA LEU A 57 1.23 11.42 -0.83
C LEU A 57 2.32 12.21 -0.10
N TYR A 58 2.86 11.67 0.99
CA TYR A 58 3.96 12.30 1.72
C TYR A 58 5.23 12.38 0.89
N TYR A 59 5.57 11.32 0.15
CA TYR A 59 6.69 11.36 -0.79
C TYR A 59 6.53 12.48 -1.82
N PHE A 60 5.36 12.65 -2.43
CA PHE A 60 5.16 13.71 -3.40
C PHE A 60 5.29 15.11 -2.79
N ASN A 61 4.64 15.33 -1.64
CA ASN A 61 4.54 16.67 -1.05
C ASN A 61 5.84 17.11 -0.36
N PHE A 62 6.47 16.22 0.41
CA PHE A 62 7.62 16.58 1.25
C PHE A 62 8.96 16.29 0.59
N VAL A 63 9.01 15.42 -0.43
CA VAL A 63 10.28 14.99 -1.03
C VAL A 63 10.34 15.38 -2.51
N GLN A 64 9.40 14.90 -3.34
CA GLN A 64 9.50 15.07 -4.78
C GLN A 64 9.34 16.52 -5.22
N VAL A 65 8.33 17.23 -4.73
CA VAL A 65 8.06 18.62 -5.15
C VAL A 65 9.22 19.56 -4.78
N PRO A 66 9.75 19.55 -3.54
CA PRO A 66 10.95 20.33 -3.20
C PRO A 66 12.17 19.95 -4.05
N ALA A 67 12.45 18.65 -4.22
CA ALA A 67 13.60 18.20 -5.01
C ALA A 67 13.53 18.61 -6.50
N VAL A 68 12.33 18.64 -7.08
CA VAL A 68 12.12 19.18 -8.44
C VAL A 68 12.36 20.69 -8.46
N GLY A 69 11.95 21.42 -7.41
CA GLY A 69 12.24 22.85 -7.26
C GLY A 69 13.74 23.14 -7.22
N ASP A 70 14.49 22.43 -6.40
CA ASP A 70 15.95 22.56 -6.31
C ASP A 70 16.63 22.22 -7.65
N ALA A 71 16.18 21.15 -8.32
CA ALA A 71 16.72 20.73 -9.61
C ALA A 71 16.39 21.71 -10.77
N LEU A 72 15.36 22.55 -10.62
CA LEU A 72 15.06 23.62 -11.58
C LEU A 72 15.90 24.87 -11.34
N ALA A 73 16.41 25.08 -10.13
CA ALA A 73 17.25 26.21 -9.78
C ALA A 73 18.76 25.98 -10.08
N ASP A 74 19.14 24.73 -10.39
CA ASP A 74 20.51 24.34 -10.73
C ASP A 74 20.70 24.22 -12.25
N ASP A 75 21.15 25.31 -12.89
CA ASP A 75 21.41 25.39 -14.34
C ASP A 75 22.49 24.40 -14.85
N GLY A 76 23.31 23.84 -13.96
CA GLY A 76 24.36 22.86 -14.29
C GLY A 76 24.02 21.42 -13.90
N GLY A 77 22.90 21.20 -13.23
CA GLY A 77 22.49 19.91 -12.67
C GLY A 77 21.83 18.98 -13.69
N PRO A 78 21.52 17.73 -13.29
CA PRO A 78 20.81 16.76 -14.15
C PRO A 78 19.36 17.18 -14.50
N GLY A 79 18.87 18.28 -13.92
CA GLY A 79 17.50 18.78 -14.06
C GLY A 79 16.44 17.82 -13.50
N PRO A 80 15.16 18.23 -13.46
CA PRO A 80 14.08 17.39 -12.94
C PRO A 80 13.70 16.23 -13.87
N SER A 81 14.31 16.16 -15.06
CA SER A 81 13.99 15.22 -16.14
C SER A 81 14.12 13.76 -15.73
N ALA A 82 15.12 13.41 -14.91
CA ALA A 82 15.29 12.03 -14.45
C ALA A 82 14.14 11.58 -13.52
N ILE A 83 13.74 12.44 -12.59
CA ILE A 83 12.64 12.18 -11.64
C ILE A 83 11.32 12.08 -12.39
N ASN A 84 11.04 13.05 -13.25
CA ASN A 84 9.77 13.15 -13.98
C ASN A 84 9.61 12.06 -15.05
N LYS A 85 10.71 11.55 -15.62
CA LYS A 85 10.67 10.49 -16.64
C LYS A 85 10.58 9.10 -16.05
N TYR A 86 11.35 8.80 -15.00
CA TYR A 86 11.50 7.42 -14.52
C TYR A 86 10.74 7.11 -13.22
N VAL A 87 10.55 8.09 -12.35
CA VAL A 87 9.99 7.88 -11.01
C VAL A 87 8.53 8.31 -10.95
N ALA A 88 8.23 9.53 -11.38
CA ALA A 88 6.90 10.12 -11.24
C ALA A 88 5.77 9.28 -11.87
N PRO A 89 5.89 8.75 -13.10
CA PRO A 89 4.80 7.97 -13.72
C PRO A 89 4.49 6.67 -12.97
N ARG A 90 5.53 6.01 -12.44
CA ARG A 90 5.38 4.78 -11.66
C ARG A 90 4.72 5.08 -10.32
N ALA A 91 5.21 6.10 -9.61
CA ALA A 91 4.67 6.52 -8.34
C ALA A 91 3.19 6.95 -8.49
N LEU A 92 2.84 7.69 -9.54
CA LEU A 92 1.47 8.10 -9.82
C LEU A 92 0.54 6.91 -10.12
N TRP A 93 1.02 5.90 -10.85
CA TRP A 93 0.24 4.69 -11.09
C TRP A 93 -0.09 3.99 -9.77
N TRP A 94 0.91 3.79 -8.90
CA TRP A 94 0.69 3.19 -7.57
C TRP A 94 -0.22 4.05 -6.69
N PHE A 95 -0.06 5.37 -6.72
CA PHE A 95 -0.90 6.30 -5.97
C PHE A 95 -2.36 6.19 -6.36
N ARG A 96 -2.66 6.16 -7.67
CA ARG A 96 -4.04 6.06 -8.16
C ARG A 96 -4.72 4.77 -7.72
N TRP A 97 -4.05 3.63 -7.89
CA TRP A 97 -4.64 2.33 -7.55
C TRP A 97 -4.70 2.09 -6.05
N SER A 98 -3.70 2.52 -5.27
CA SER A 98 -3.76 2.45 -3.81
C SER A 98 -4.87 3.34 -3.24
N ALA A 99 -5.05 4.56 -3.75
CA ALA A 99 -6.16 5.44 -3.36
C ALA A 99 -7.52 4.80 -3.64
N LEU A 100 -7.71 4.29 -4.87
CA LEU A 100 -8.95 3.62 -5.27
C LEU A 100 -9.23 2.39 -4.39
N LEU A 101 -8.24 1.54 -4.16
CA LEU A 101 -8.39 0.33 -3.36
C LEU A 101 -8.64 0.65 -1.89
N THR A 102 -8.01 1.70 -1.34
CA THR A 102 -8.31 2.21 0.00
C THR A 102 -9.78 2.64 0.09
N TRP A 103 -10.27 3.40 -0.89
CA TRP A 103 -11.67 3.82 -0.90
C TRP A 103 -12.64 2.63 -1.00
N ILE A 104 -12.41 1.71 -1.95
CA ILE A 104 -13.28 0.53 -2.15
C ILE A 104 -13.33 -0.33 -0.89
N THR A 105 -12.17 -0.65 -0.32
CA THR A 105 -12.09 -1.46 0.90
C THR A 105 -12.71 -0.73 2.10
N GLY A 106 -12.57 0.58 2.21
CA GLY A 106 -13.22 1.36 3.28
C GLY A 106 -14.74 1.39 3.18
N ALA A 107 -15.27 1.56 1.96
CA ALA A 107 -16.70 1.49 1.71
C ALA A 107 -17.26 0.07 1.99
N THR A 108 -16.50 -0.95 1.58
CA THR A 108 -16.86 -2.36 1.79
C THR A 108 -16.84 -2.71 3.27
N ALA A 109 -15.84 -2.21 4.00
CA ALA A 109 -15.80 -2.31 5.44
C ALA A 109 -17.11 -1.72 5.99
N LEU A 110 -17.40 -0.45 5.75
CA LEU A 110 -18.58 0.23 6.33
C LEU A 110 -19.88 -0.53 6.04
N HIS A 111 -20.02 -1.10 4.84
CA HIS A 111 -21.13 -1.98 4.49
C HIS A 111 -21.24 -3.23 5.38
N TYR A 112 -20.13 -3.88 5.74
CA TYR A 112 -20.14 -5.02 6.66
C TYR A 112 -20.34 -4.62 8.13
N TYR A 113 -19.86 -3.45 8.55
CA TYR A 113 -20.02 -2.98 9.93
C TYR A 113 -21.47 -2.68 10.29
N LEU A 114 -22.18 -1.98 9.40
CA LEU A 114 -23.53 -1.47 9.69
C LEU A 114 -24.52 -2.58 10.08
N PRO A 115 -24.61 -3.73 9.38
CA PRO A 115 -25.46 -4.85 9.78
C PRO A 115 -25.04 -5.50 11.12
N MET A 116 -23.75 -5.62 11.40
CA MET A 116 -23.27 -6.23 12.66
C MET A 116 -23.63 -5.38 13.88
N SER A 117 -23.69 -4.06 13.74
CA SER A 117 -24.02 -3.13 14.83
C SER A 117 -25.50 -3.08 15.21
N LEU A 118 -26.38 -3.70 14.41
CA LEU A 118 -27.84 -3.67 14.57
C LEU A 118 -28.41 -4.96 15.18
N HIS A 119 -27.56 -5.92 15.56
CA HIS A 119 -27.89 -7.16 16.24
C HIS A 119 -27.27 -7.18 17.64
#